data_AF-A0A7X1ILI5-F1
#
_entry.id   AF-A0A7X1ILI5-F1
#
_cell.length_a   1.000
_cell.length_b   1.000
_cell.length_c   1.000
_cell.angle_alpha   90.00
_cell.angle_beta   90.00
_cell.angle_gamma   90.00
#
_symmetry.space_group_name_H-M   'P 1'
#
loop_
_entity.id
_entity.type
_entity.pdbx_description
1 polymer ?
#
loop_
_entity_poly.entity_id
_entity_poly.type
_entity_poly.pdbx_seq_one_letter_code
_entity_poly.pdbx_strand_id
1 'polypeptide(L)'
;MYVPVRPCPVGFALRVFRTPLGGRTAVAFTTPARLTACLGAHQPTVRLALPAVRALAAPLGVTLVSVDPQLTAPAVRRSPDGPSPAALLPTLGG
;
A
#
# COMPACT_ATOMS: atom_id res chain seq x y z
N MET A 1 1.94 0.70 -18.78
CA MET A 1 2.57 0.22 -17.52
C MET A 1 1.75 -0.91 -16.93
N TYR A 2 2.30 -1.69 -15.99
CA TYR A 2 1.67 -2.83 -15.33
C TYR A 2 1.08 -2.41 -14.00
N VAL A 3 -0.22 -2.61 -13.82
CA VAL A 3 -0.97 -2.10 -12.66
C VAL A 3 -1.58 -3.26 -11.89
N PRO A 4 -1.31 -3.39 -10.58
CA PRO A 4 -1.91 -4.42 -9.77
C PRO A 4 -3.40 -4.16 -9.58
N VAL A 5 -4.19 -5.19 -9.82
CA VAL A 5 -5.64 -5.18 -9.65
C VAL A 5 -6.09 -6.30 -8.74
N ARG A 6 -7.33 -6.24 -8.27
CA ARG A 6 -7.99 -7.36 -7.62
C ARG A 6 -9.14 -7.82 -8.51
N PRO A 7 -9.28 -9.13 -8.77
CA PRO A 7 -10.43 -9.65 -9.50
C PRO A 7 -11.68 -9.39 -8.66
N CYS A 8 -12.75 -8.97 -9.32
CA CYS A 8 -14.07 -8.82 -8.74
C CYS A 8 -15.11 -9.43 -9.70
N PRO A 9 -16.34 -9.70 -9.23
CA PRO A 9 -17.35 -10.39 -10.04
C PRO A 9 -17.68 -9.72 -11.37
N VAL A 10 -17.45 -8.40 -11.45
CA VAL A 10 -17.76 -7.56 -12.62
C VAL A 10 -16.51 -7.07 -13.36
N GLY A 11 -15.32 -7.60 -13.03
CA GLY A 11 -14.07 -7.24 -13.70
C GLY A 11 -12.87 -7.12 -12.75
N PHE A 12 -12.19 -5.97 -12.81
CA PHE A 12 -10.97 -5.73 -12.04
C PHE A 12 -11.06 -4.41 -11.28
N ALA A 13 -10.83 -4.47 -9.97
CA ALA A 13 -10.72 -3.30 -9.12
C ALA A 13 -9.26 -2.88 -8.94
N LEU A 14 -8.97 -1.57 -9.04
CA LEU A 14 -7.64 -1.03 -8.77
C LEU A 14 -7.21 -1.37 -7.33
N ARG A 15 -6.00 -1.91 -7.16
CA ARG A 15 -5.46 -2.17 -5.81
C ARG A 15 -4.75 -0.93 -5.29
N VAL A 16 -5.27 -0.37 -4.20
CA VAL A 16 -4.67 0.77 -3.48
C VAL A 16 -3.82 0.26 -2.33
N PHE A 17 -2.66 0.88 -2.13
CA PHE A 17 -1.70 0.57 -1.08
C PHE A 17 -1.61 1.72 -0.08
N ARG A 18 -0.95 1.46 1.05
CA ARG A 18 -0.66 2.48 2.06
C ARG A 18 0.82 2.84 2.02
N THR A 19 1.12 4.12 2.13
CA THR A 19 2.47 4.63 2.36
C THR A 19 2.87 4.42 3.83
N PRO A 20 4.16 4.47 4.18
CA PRO A 20 4.62 4.40 5.57
C PRO A 20 4.01 5.50 6.47
N LEU A 21 3.67 6.64 5.87
CA LEU A 21 2.98 7.76 6.53
C LEU A 21 1.45 7.56 6.65
N GLY A 22 0.93 6.40 6.26
CA GLY A 22 -0.50 6.06 6.34
C GLY A 22 -1.37 6.59 5.18
N GLY A 23 -0.78 7.35 4.25
CA GLY A 23 -1.48 7.86 3.06
C GLY A 23 -1.83 6.74 2.08
N ARG A 24 -2.90 6.94 1.29
CA ARG A 24 -3.27 5.98 0.23
C ARG A 24 -2.50 6.31 -1.05
N THR A 25 -1.94 5.29 -1.69
CA THR A 25 -1.22 5.42 -2.97
C THR A 25 -1.61 4.31 -3.93
N ALA A 26 -1.78 4.65 -5.21
CA ALA A 26 -1.80 3.64 -6.26
C ALA A 26 -0.36 3.29 -6.63
N VAL A 27 -0.15 2.10 -7.18
CA VAL A 27 1.16 1.62 -7.61
C VAL A 27 1.10 1.23 -9.07
N ALA A 28 2.13 1.57 -9.82
CA ALA A 28 2.33 1.15 -11.19
C ALA A 28 3.76 0.66 -11.37
N PHE A 29 3.94 -0.35 -12.22
CA PHE A 29 5.25 -0.91 -12.51
C PHE A 29 5.57 -0.73 -13.98
N THR A 30 6.82 -0.41 -14.30
CA THR A 30 7.27 -0.29 -15.69
C THR A 30 7.45 -1.66 -16.34
N THR A 31 7.84 -2.67 -15.56
CA THR A 31 8.07 -4.03 -16.03
C THR A 31 7.29 -5.07 -15.20
N PRO A 32 6.94 -6.23 -15.78
CA PRO A 32 6.26 -7.28 -15.05
C PRO A 32 7.17 -7.91 -13.99
N ALA A 33 8.48 -7.98 -14.24
CA ALA A 33 9.46 -8.50 -13.29
C ALA A 33 9.49 -7.69 -11.97
N ARG A 34 9.44 -6.35 -12.05
CA ARG A 34 9.37 -5.49 -10.86
C ARG A 34 8.08 -5.69 -10.07
N LEU A 35 6.96 -5.88 -10.77
CA LEU A 35 5.68 -6.18 -10.14
C LEU A 35 5.75 -7.52 -9.40
N THR A 36 6.22 -8.58 -10.05
CA THR A 36 6.36 -9.91 -9.47
C THR A 36 7.31 -9.90 -8.27
N ALA A 37 8.41 -9.16 -8.34
CA ALA A 37 9.33 -9.00 -7.20
C ALA A 37 8.67 -8.30 -6.01
N CYS A 38 7.75 -7.36 -6.24
CA CYS A 38 7.10 -6.61 -5.17
C CYS A 38 5.85 -7.27 -4.58
N LEU A 39 5.03 -7.92 -5.42
CA LEU A 39 3.70 -8.42 -5.06
C LEU A 39 3.55 -9.95 -5.20
N GLY A 40 4.56 -10.62 -5.73
CA GLY A 40 4.54 -12.05 -6.04
C GLY A 40 3.97 -12.37 -7.42
N ALA A 41 4.29 -13.56 -7.92
CA ALA A 41 3.93 -14.00 -9.29
C ALA A 41 2.42 -14.22 -9.50
N HIS A 42 1.67 -14.41 -8.42
CA HIS A 42 0.22 -14.66 -8.46
C HIS A 42 -0.62 -13.38 -8.47
N GLN A 43 0.00 -12.21 -8.36
CA GLN A 43 -0.72 -10.95 -8.34
C GLN A 43 -1.31 -10.66 -9.74
N PRO A 44 -2.64 -10.54 -9.90
CA PRO A 44 -3.23 -10.17 -11.17
C PRO A 44 -2.90 -8.73 -11.55
N THR A 45 -2.69 -8.51 -12.85
CA THR A 45 -2.20 -7.24 -13.41
C THR A 45 -2.93 -6.88 -14.69
N VAL A 46 -3.06 -5.58 -14.96
CA VAL A 46 -3.59 -5.04 -16.22
C VAL A 46 -2.63 -4.03 -16.82
N ARG A 47 -2.61 -3.90 -18.15
CA ARG A 47 -1.85 -2.85 -18.83
C ARG A 47 -2.71 -1.59 -18.93
N LEU A 48 -2.25 -0.51 -18.30
CA LEU A 48 -2.89 0.80 -18.36
C LEU A 48 -1.85 1.89 -18.58
N ALA A 49 -2.30 3.09 -18.97
CA ALA A 49 -1.48 4.29 -18.98
C ALA A 49 -1.48 4.95 -17.59
N LEU A 50 -0.42 5.70 -17.27
CA LEU A 50 -0.34 6.50 -16.04
C LEU A 50 -1.54 7.44 -15.84
N PRO A 51 -1.96 8.23 -16.84
CA PRO A 51 -3.15 9.07 -16.69
C PRO A 51 -4.42 8.27 -16.39
N ALA A 52 -4.58 7.07 -16.98
CA ALA A 52 -5.74 6.22 -16.72
C ALA A 52 -5.77 5.71 -15.27
N VAL A 53 -4.62 5.33 -14.70
CA VAL A 53 -4.54 4.95 -13.29
C VAL A 53 -4.88 6.12 -12.38
N ARG A 54 -4.37 7.31 -12.67
CA ARG A 54 -4.69 8.52 -11.89
C ARG A 54 -6.19 8.81 -11.93
N ALA A 55 -6.82 8.70 -13.10
CA ALA A 55 -8.26 8.90 -13.26
C ALA A 55 -9.08 7.88 -12.44
N LEU A 56 -8.66 6.62 -12.39
CA LEU A 56 -9.31 5.57 -11.58
C LEU A 56 -9.04 5.70 -10.07
N ALA A 57 -7.88 6.26 -9.70
CA ALA A 57 -7.46 6.45 -8.32
C ALA A 57 -8.11 7.69 -7.67
N ALA A 58 -8.34 8.75 -8.46
CA ALA A 58 -8.96 10.00 -8.02
C ALA A 58 -10.28 9.82 -7.24
N PRO A 59 -11.29 9.06 -7.72
CA PRO A 59 -12.54 8.87 -6.97
C PRO A 59 -12.37 8.07 -5.67
N LEU A 60 -11.23 7.37 -5.49
CA LEU A 60 -10.92 6.65 -4.26
C LEU A 60 -10.19 7.53 -3.22
N GLY A 61 -10.01 8.83 -3.52
CA GLY A 61 -9.26 9.79 -2.71
C GLY A 61 -7.75 9.60 -2.82
N VAL A 62 -7.27 8.95 -3.89
CA VAL A 62 -5.85 8.64 -4.09
C VAL A 62 -5.27 9.56 -5.14
N THR A 63 -4.48 10.54 -4.70
CA THR A 63 -3.84 11.52 -5.59
C THR A 63 -2.42 11.14 -5.99
N LEU A 64 -1.78 10.27 -5.20
CA LEU A 64 -0.42 9.78 -5.42
C LEU A 64 -0.42 8.44 -6.15
N VAL A 65 0.41 8.37 -7.20
CA VAL A 65 0.70 7.14 -7.93
C VAL A 65 2.20 6.92 -7.90
N SER A 66 2.63 5.85 -7.23
CA SER A 66 4.03 5.47 -7.15
C SER A 66 4.39 4.58 -8.34
N VAL A 67 5.43 4.97 -9.08
CA VAL A 67 5.94 4.20 -10.23
C VAL A 67 7.20 3.47 -9.78
N ASP A 68 7.21 2.15 -9.93
CA ASP A 68 8.27 1.26 -9.47
C ASP A 68 8.73 1.55 -8.03
N PRO A 69 7.83 1.43 -7.03
CA PRO A 69 8.24 1.55 -5.65
C PRO A 69 9.36 0.54 -5.39
N GLN A 70 10.55 1.05 -5.10
CA GLN A 70 11.65 0.23 -4.63
C GLN A 70 11.21 -0.38 -3.29
N LEU A 71 11.32 -1.70 -3.13
CA LEU A 71 11.18 -2.40 -1.84
C LEU A 71 12.34 -2.06 -0.87
N THR A 72 12.89 -0.85 -0.93
CA THR A 72 13.73 -0.37 0.16
C THR A 72 12.78 0.14 1.23
N ALA A 73 12.36 -0.72 2.15
CA ALA A 73 11.72 -0.23 3.36
C ALA A 73 12.78 0.57 4.14
N PRO A 74 12.62 1.88 4.37
CA PRO A 74 13.34 2.50 5.47
C PRO A 74 12.85 1.79 6.73
N ALA A 75 13.75 1.29 7.56
CA ALA A 75 13.40 0.62 8.80
C ALA A 75 12.40 1.49 9.59
N VAL A 76 11.27 0.91 9.99
CA VAL A 76 10.34 1.57 10.91
C VAL A 76 11.11 1.88 12.18
N ARG A 77 11.49 3.16 12.38
CA ARG A 77 11.85 3.64 13.71
C ARG A 77 10.57 3.62 14.52
N ARG A 78 10.43 2.61 15.40
CA ARG A 78 9.49 2.74 16.51
C ARG A 78 9.96 3.93 17.34
N SER A 79 9.18 4.99 17.40
CA SER A 79 9.38 6.04 18.40
C SER A 79 9.14 5.42 19.78
N PRO A 80 10.11 5.44 20.71
CA PRO A 80 9.96 4.80 22.02
C PRO A 80 9.09 5.58 23.02
N ASP A 81 8.20 6.48 22.58
CA ASP A 81 7.48 7.41 23.48
C ASP A 81 5.97 7.14 23.61
N GLY A 82 5.54 5.87 23.47
CA GLY A 82 4.18 5.48 23.84
C GLY A 82 4.12 5.09 25.32
N PRO A 83 3.26 5.68 26.17
CA PRO A 83 3.15 5.29 27.57
C PRO A 83 2.75 3.81 27.67
N SER A 84 3.60 3.03 28.34
CA SER A 84 3.38 1.61 28.55
C SER A 84 2.13 1.41 29.43
N PRO A 85 1.18 0.51 29.08
CA PRO A 85 -0.05 0.29 29.84
C PRO A 85 0.16 -0.38 31.22
N ALA A 86 1.42 -0.62 31.62
CA ALA A 86 1.77 -1.29 32.88
C ALA A 86 1.59 -0.42 34.14
N ALA A 87 1.26 0.87 34.01
CA ALA A 87 1.04 1.76 35.17
C ALA A 87 -0.37 1.66 35.79
N LEU A 88 -1.28 0.88 35.21
CA LEU A 88 -2.67 0.73 35.68
C LEU A 88 -2.90 -0.65 36.32
N LEU A 89 -2.18 -0.95 37.40
CA LEU A 89 -2.62 -1.96 38.36
C LEU A 89 -2.89 -1.25 39.70
N PRO A 90 -4.15 -1.15 40.14
CA PRO A 90 -4.44 -0.67 41.48
C PRO A 90 -3.96 -1.70 42.50
N THR A 91 -3.03 -1.31 43.37
CA THR A 91 -2.69 -2.07 44.58
C THR A 91 -3.91 -2.14 45.49
N LEU A 92 -4.51 -3.32 45.61
CA LEU A 92 -5.49 -3.64 46.65
C LEU A 92 -4.83 -4.65 47.59
N GLY A 93 -4.47 -4.18 48.78
CA GLY A 93 -3.95 -5.01 49.86
C GLY A 93 -4.07 -4.24 51.18
N GLY A 94 -5.06 -4.64 51.97
CA GLY A 94 -5.14 -4.40 53.41
C GLY A 94 -4.92 -5.71 54.15
#